data_AF-A0A1Q8QXI4-F1
#
_entry.id   AF-A0A1Q8QXI4-F1
#
_cell.length_a   1.000
_cell.length_b   1.000
_cell.length_c   1.000
_cell.angle_alpha   90.00
_cell.angle_beta   90.00
_cell.angle_gamma   90.00
#
_symmetry.space_group_name_H-M   'P 1'
#
loop_
_entity.id
_entity.type
_entity.pdbx_description
1 polymer ?
#
loop_
_entity_poly.entity_id
_entity_poly.type
_entity_poly.pdbx_seq_one_letter_code
_entity_poly.pdbx_strand_id
1 'polypeptide(L)'
;MKKIVSAILLSAILLTGNIAFAQGSTLANAKSKITQATADYRAKLAEIAPLQEKVRTNRTELLRLKKEANDAYNKAKSHIKGLLKNKDNLTPAQIKSLKESLDIIIQDKQSLAGTIGGIQKETLDLRTAKMEKNFDGVKNSLNSIIAVQNTRLEDLQRIISDINKAATL
;
A
#
# COMPACT_ATOMS: atom_id res chain seq x y z
N MET A 1 -7.98 -21.23 25.49
CA MET A 1 -8.36 -19.81 25.64
C MET A 1 -7.63 -19.24 26.85
N LYS A 2 -6.60 -18.42 26.63
CA LYS A 2 -5.77 -17.87 27.71
C LYS A 2 -6.30 -16.47 28.10
N LYS A 3 -6.55 -16.37 29.41
CA LYS A 3 -6.91 -15.24 30.29
C LYS A 3 -6.06 -13.97 29.98
N ILE A 4 -6.50 -12.74 30.22
CA ILE A 4 -6.57 -12.10 31.54
C ILE A 4 -7.52 -10.87 31.50
N VAL A 5 -8.38 -10.80 32.51
CA VAL A 5 -9.21 -9.68 32.96
C VAL A 5 -8.40 -8.78 33.90
N SER A 6 -8.60 -7.45 33.84
CA SER A 6 -8.47 -6.42 34.90
C SER A 6 -7.96 -5.12 34.26
N ALA A 7 -8.72 -4.03 34.08
CA ALA A 7 -9.31 -3.15 35.10
C ALA A 7 -8.36 -2.83 36.27
N ILE A 8 -8.40 -1.59 36.75
CA ILE A 8 -7.64 -1.04 37.89
C ILE A 8 -6.21 -0.60 37.45
N LEU A 9 -5.71 0.63 37.67
CA LEU A 9 -5.78 1.48 38.87
C LEU A 9 -5.57 2.95 38.47
N LEU A 10 -6.57 3.81 38.69
CA LEU A 10 -6.40 5.25 38.74
C LEU A 10 -5.71 5.56 40.06
N SER A 11 -4.39 5.74 40.04
CA SER A 11 -3.62 6.12 41.23
C SER A 11 -3.78 7.62 41.50
N ALA A 12 -4.97 8.01 41.98
CA ALA A 12 -5.10 9.24 42.74
C ALA A 12 -4.44 9.02 44.10
N ILE A 13 -3.14 9.33 44.18
CA ILE A 13 -2.41 9.43 45.43
C ILE A 13 -2.92 10.69 46.14
N LEU A 14 -3.99 10.52 46.93
CA LEU A 14 -4.31 11.39 48.04
C LEU A 14 -3.67 10.77 49.28
N LEU A 15 -2.41 11.13 49.54
CA LEU A 15 -1.82 10.99 50.85
C LEU A 15 -1.72 12.40 51.44
N THR A 16 -2.72 12.69 52.28
CA THR A 16 -2.73 13.75 53.28
C THR A 16 -1.66 13.46 54.32
N GLY A 17 -0.43 13.87 54.04
CA GLY A 17 0.58 14.16 55.06
C GLY A 17 0.92 15.63 54.93
N ASN A 18 0.96 16.37 56.04
CA ASN A 18 1.41 17.75 56.08
C ASN A 18 2.86 17.85 55.59
N ILE A 19 3.06 17.98 54.29
CA ILE A 19 4.32 18.39 53.69
C ILE A 19 4.09 19.82 53.23
N ALA A 20 4.80 20.73 53.86
CA ALA A 20 4.78 22.15 53.60
C ALA A 20 4.83 22.43 52.09
N PHE A 21 3.89 23.27 51.67
CA PHE A 21 3.64 23.69 50.31
C PHE A 21 4.87 24.43 49.72
N ALA A 22 5.67 23.71 48.94
CA ALA A 22 6.60 24.30 47.98
C ALA A 22 6.23 23.75 46.58
N GLN A 23 5.01 24.03 46.12
CA GLN A 23 4.44 23.36 44.94
C GLN A 23 3.71 24.32 43.98
N GLY A 24 4.28 25.50 43.73
CA GLY A 24 3.77 26.44 42.72
C GLY A 24 4.33 26.22 41.30
N SER A 25 5.56 25.73 41.17
CA SER A 25 6.30 25.81 39.89
C SER A 25 6.54 24.48 39.17
N THR A 26 6.47 23.34 39.86
CA THR A 26 6.78 22.01 39.28
C THR A 26 5.58 21.35 38.61
N LEU A 27 4.37 21.52 39.17
CA LEU A 27 3.13 20.91 38.68
C LEU A 27 2.58 21.59 37.41
N ALA A 28 2.71 22.91 37.31
CA ALA A 28 2.34 23.67 36.11
C ALA A 28 3.24 23.32 34.92
N ASN A 29 4.55 23.16 35.16
CA ASN A 29 5.51 22.75 34.13
C ASN A 29 5.35 21.28 33.70
N ALA A 30 4.94 20.38 34.60
CA ALA A 30 4.64 19.00 34.22
C ALA A 30 3.37 18.91 33.37
N LYS A 31 2.30 19.65 33.72
CA LYS A 31 1.07 19.70 32.93
C LYS A 31 1.29 20.32 31.55
N SER A 32 2.05 21.41 31.43
CA SER A 32 2.32 22.05 30.13
C SER A 32 3.13 21.15 29.18
N LYS A 33 4.14 20.43 29.70
CA LYS A 33 4.93 19.47 28.92
C LYS A 33 4.10 18.28 28.42
N ILE A 34 3.15 17.80 29.22
CA ILE A 34 2.22 16.72 28.81
C ILE A 34 1.30 17.20 27.68
N THR A 35 0.75 18.42 27.79
CA THR A 35 -0.10 19.03 26.76
C THR A 35 0.65 19.25 25.44
N GLN A 36 1.91 19.68 25.51
CA GLN A 36 2.73 19.91 24.32
C GLN A 36 3.13 18.60 23.63
N ALA A 37 3.56 17.58 24.39
CA ALA A 37 3.88 16.27 23.84
C ALA A 37 2.66 15.58 23.18
N THR A 38 1.45 15.78 23.72
CA THR A 38 0.21 15.28 23.09
C THR A 38 -0.17 16.05 21.83
N ALA A 39 0.07 17.37 21.80
CA ALA A 39 -0.13 18.18 20.60
C ALA A 39 0.83 17.78 19.47
N ASP A 40 2.13 17.62 19.78
CA ASP A 40 3.15 17.22 18.81
C ASP A 40 2.88 15.82 18.24
N TYR A 41 2.46 14.88 19.08
CA TYR A 41 2.07 13.54 18.63
C TYR A 41 0.85 13.59 17.69
N ARG A 42 -0.16 14.41 18.00
CA ARG A 42 -1.34 14.59 17.13
C ARG A 42 -0.96 15.22 15.79
N ALA A 43 -0.07 16.21 15.79
CA ALA A 43 0.42 16.84 14.57
C ALA A 43 1.13 15.82 13.66
N LYS A 44 2.01 14.99 14.21
CA LYS A 44 2.70 13.92 13.47
C LYS A 44 1.72 12.89 12.89
N LEU A 45 0.67 12.53 13.63
CA LEU A 45 -0.38 11.65 13.11
C LEU A 45 -1.18 12.30 11.98
N ALA A 46 -1.46 13.60 12.07
CA ALA A 46 -2.17 14.33 11.03
C ALA A 46 -1.38 14.38 9.71
N GLU A 47 -0.04 14.46 9.77
CA GLU A 47 0.81 14.38 8.58
C GLU A 47 0.82 12.99 7.92
N ILE A 48 0.70 11.94 8.72
CA ILE A 48 0.76 10.55 8.24
C ILE A 48 -0.58 10.08 7.67
N ALA A 49 -1.69 10.59 8.21
CA ALA A 49 -3.05 10.24 7.79
C ALA A 49 -3.28 10.30 6.26
N PRO A 50 -2.93 11.37 5.53
CA PRO A 50 -3.12 11.42 4.08
C PRO A 50 -2.29 10.37 3.32
N LEU A 51 -1.09 10.04 3.81
CA LEU A 51 -0.25 9.01 3.19
C LEU A 51 -0.86 7.61 3.36
N GLN A 52 -1.42 7.33 4.54
CA GLN A 52 -2.13 6.07 4.79
C GLN A 52 -3.37 5.93 3.91
N GLU A 53 -4.12 7.01 3.73
CA GLU A 53 -5.27 7.02 2.83
C GLU A 53 -4.83 6.80 1.38
N LYS A 54 -3.78 7.48 0.92
CA LYS A 54 -3.24 7.29 -0.43
C LYS A 54 -2.82 5.83 -0.69
N VAL A 55 -2.16 5.18 0.27
CA VAL A 55 -1.82 3.75 0.19
C VAL A 55 -3.06 2.86 0.06
N ARG A 56 -4.14 3.18 0.79
CA ARG A 56 -5.42 2.45 0.69
C ARG A 56 -6.10 2.67 -0.66
N THR A 57 -6.21 3.92 -1.12
CA THR A 57 -6.80 4.25 -2.42
C THR A 57 -6.04 3.55 -3.55
N ASN A 58 -4.71 3.65 -3.57
CA ASN A 58 -3.86 3.00 -4.56
C ASN A 58 -4.01 1.47 -4.52
N ARG A 59 -4.13 0.86 -3.33
CA ARG A 59 -4.37 -0.58 -3.19
C ARG A 59 -5.71 -1.00 -3.81
N THR A 60 -6.77 -0.26 -3.56
CA THR A 60 -8.09 -0.52 -4.15
C THR A 60 -8.02 -0.46 -5.68
N GLU A 61 -7.35 0.57 -6.21
CA GLU A 61 -7.17 0.75 -7.64
C GLU A 61 -6.31 -0.37 -8.27
N LEU A 62 -5.23 -0.79 -7.61
CA LEU A 62 -4.42 -1.92 -8.05
C LEU A 62 -5.24 -3.22 -8.13
N LEU A 63 -6.15 -3.46 -7.19
CA LEU A 63 -7.02 -4.63 -7.22
C LEU A 63 -8.02 -4.56 -8.37
N ARG A 64 -8.59 -3.38 -8.64
CA ARG A 64 -9.48 -3.13 -9.78
C ARG A 64 -8.75 -3.38 -11.11
N LEU A 65 -7.59 -2.76 -11.30
CA LEU A 65 -6.80 -2.92 -12.53
C LEU A 65 -6.29 -4.36 -12.71
N LYS A 66 -5.92 -5.08 -11.63
CA LYS A 66 -5.57 -6.50 -11.73
C LYS A 66 -6.72 -7.34 -12.27
N LYS A 67 -7.95 -7.07 -11.81
CA LYS A 67 -9.13 -7.75 -12.33
C LYS A 67 -9.32 -7.43 -13.80
N GLU A 68 -9.22 -6.15 -14.19
CA GLU A 68 -9.36 -5.72 -15.59
C GLU A 68 -8.29 -6.32 -16.51
N ALA A 69 -7.04 -6.36 -16.06
CA ALA A 69 -5.96 -7.01 -16.80
C ALA A 69 -6.23 -8.51 -17.01
N ASN A 70 -6.75 -9.20 -15.99
CA ASN A 70 -7.13 -10.60 -16.10
C ASN A 70 -8.33 -10.81 -17.05
N ASP A 71 -9.33 -9.94 -16.99
CA ASP A 71 -10.49 -10.00 -17.88
C ASP A 71 -10.08 -9.72 -19.33
N ALA A 72 -9.23 -8.72 -19.57
CA ALA A 72 -8.64 -8.44 -20.88
C ALA A 72 -7.83 -9.64 -21.39
N TYR A 73 -6.99 -10.24 -20.53
CA TYR A 73 -6.19 -11.41 -20.90
C TYR A 73 -7.08 -12.60 -21.30
N ASN A 74 -8.15 -12.86 -20.56
CA ASN A 74 -9.08 -13.93 -20.88
C ASN A 74 -9.81 -13.68 -22.21
N LYS A 75 -10.19 -12.43 -22.49
CA LYS A 75 -10.77 -12.05 -23.79
C LYS A 75 -9.79 -12.28 -24.93
N ALA A 76 -8.57 -11.76 -24.81
CA ALA A 76 -7.51 -11.96 -25.81
C ALA A 76 -7.23 -13.46 -26.01
N LYS A 77 -7.06 -14.24 -24.95
CA LYS A 77 -6.86 -15.69 -25.02
C LYS A 77 -8.01 -16.41 -25.72
N SER A 78 -9.26 -16.02 -25.45
CA SER A 78 -10.44 -16.60 -26.10
C SER A 78 -10.46 -16.29 -27.60
N HIS A 79 -10.17 -15.05 -27.96
CA HIS A 79 -10.08 -14.60 -29.34
C HIS A 79 -9.01 -15.36 -30.13
N ILE A 80 -7.79 -15.44 -29.57
CA ILE A 80 -6.67 -16.20 -30.14
C ILE A 80 -7.03 -17.68 -30.32
N LYS A 81 -7.71 -18.29 -29.32
CA LYS A 81 -8.20 -19.67 -29.45
C LYS A 81 -9.24 -19.83 -30.57
N GLY A 82 -10.09 -18.84 -30.80
CA GLY A 82 -11.03 -18.80 -31.91
C GLY A 82 -10.30 -18.78 -33.26
N LEU A 83 -9.33 -17.86 -33.40
CA LEU A 83 -8.46 -17.76 -34.57
C LEU A 83 -7.71 -19.07 -34.86
N LEU A 84 -7.17 -19.74 -33.83
CA LEU A 84 -6.46 -21.02 -33.97
C LEU A 84 -7.37 -22.20 -34.33
N LYS A 85 -8.68 -22.13 -34.10
CA LYS A 85 -9.63 -23.16 -34.59
C LYS A 85 -9.88 -23.01 -36.09
N ASN A 86 -9.75 -21.79 -36.62
CA ASN A 86 -9.89 -21.47 -38.04
C ASN A 86 -8.52 -21.26 -38.71
N LYS A 87 -7.55 -22.15 -38.38
CA LYS A 87 -6.12 -22.03 -38.72
C LYS A 87 -5.84 -21.75 -40.20
N ASP A 88 -6.69 -22.23 -41.10
CA ASP A 88 -6.50 -22.11 -42.55
C ASP A 88 -6.79 -20.70 -43.09
N ASN A 89 -7.31 -19.78 -42.26
CA ASN A 89 -7.70 -18.43 -42.65
C ASN A 89 -6.84 -17.31 -42.03
N LEU A 90 -5.76 -17.63 -41.33
CA LEU A 90 -4.90 -16.60 -40.72
C LEU A 90 -3.88 -16.07 -41.71
N THR A 91 -3.92 -14.76 -41.95
CA THR A 91 -2.90 -14.10 -42.77
C THR A 91 -1.55 -14.07 -42.04
N PRO A 92 -0.42 -14.05 -42.78
CA PRO A 92 0.91 -13.89 -42.16
C PRO A 92 1.03 -12.63 -41.28
N ALA A 93 0.31 -11.56 -41.63
CA ALA A 93 0.24 -10.33 -40.86
C ALA A 93 -0.42 -10.55 -39.48
N GLN A 94 -1.54 -11.27 -39.44
CA GLN A 94 -2.22 -11.63 -38.18
C GLN A 94 -1.35 -12.54 -37.31
N ILE A 95 -0.65 -13.51 -37.91
CA ILE A 95 0.28 -14.39 -37.20
C ILE A 95 1.43 -13.60 -36.57
N LYS A 96 2.01 -12.64 -37.30
CA LYS A 96 3.07 -11.77 -36.80
C LYS A 96 2.59 -10.93 -35.62
N SER A 97 1.44 -10.28 -35.75
CA SER A 97 0.88 -9.43 -34.70
C SER A 97 0.51 -10.22 -33.44
N LEU A 98 0.05 -11.46 -33.59
CA LEU A 98 -0.19 -12.38 -32.47
C LEU A 98 1.09 -12.73 -31.70
N LYS A 99 2.20 -12.95 -32.41
CA LYS A 99 3.51 -13.23 -31.77
C LYS A 99 4.01 -12.00 -31.01
N GLU A 100 3.97 -10.82 -31.63
CA GLU A 100 4.36 -9.56 -31.00
C GLU A 100 3.52 -9.28 -29.74
N SER A 101 2.21 -9.53 -29.80
CA SER A 101 1.31 -9.40 -28.65
C SER A 101 1.65 -10.37 -27.53
N LEU A 102 2.04 -11.60 -27.86
CA LEU A 102 2.45 -12.60 -26.86
C LEU A 102 3.74 -12.19 -26.15
N ASP A 103 4.72 -11.67 -26.89
CA ASP A 103 5.98 -11.22 -26.34
C ASP A 103 5.79 -10.03 -25.38
N ILE A 104 4.93 -9.06 -25.73
CA ILE A 104 4.56 -7.94 -24.85
C ILE A 104 3.94 -8.47 -23.54
N ILE A 105 2.98 -9.40 -23.63
CA ILE A 105 2.33 -10.00 -22.44
C ILE A 105 3.35 -10.72 -21.54
N ILE A 106 4.35 -11.39 -22.13
CA ILE A 106 5.41 -12.07 -21.37
C ILE A 106 6.29 -11.06 -20.64
N GLN A 107 6.74 -10.00 -21.33
CA GLN A 107 7.55 -8.94 -20.73
C GLN A 107 6.81 -8.24 -19.58
N ASP A 108 5.54 -7.93 -19.80
CA ASP A 108 4.67 -7.31 -18.81
C ASP A 108 4.49 -8.16 -17.54
N LYS A 109 4.32 -9.48 -17.70
CA LYS A 109 4.27 -10.41 -16.58
C LYS A 109 5.56 -10.41 -15.76
N GLN A 110 6.72 -10.32 -16.43
CA GLN A 110 8.02 -10.24 -15.76
C GLN A 110 8.17 -8.93 -14.98
N SER A 111 7.76 -7.79 -15.54
CA SER A 111 7.75 -6.49 -14.85
C SER A 111 6.93 -6.55 -13.55
N LEU A 112 5.71 -7.10 -13.63
CA LEU A 112 4.82 -7.23 -12.46
C LEU A 112 5.34 -8.17 -11.37
N ALA A 113 6.15 -9.17 -11.73
CA ALA A 113 6.78 -10.08 -10.78
C ALA A 113 7.90 -9.38 -9.99
N GLY A 114 8.70 -8.54 -10.65
CA GLY A 114 9.79 -7.77 -10.03
C GLY A 114 9.33 -6.81 -8.92
N THR A 115 8.08 -6.32 -8.99
CA THR A 115 7.53 -5.36 -8.03
C THR A 115 7.01 -5.99 -6.72
N ILE A 116 6.93 -7.32 -6.60
CA ILE A 116 6.43 -8.00 -5.38
C ILE A 116 7.41 -7.86 -4.22
N GLY A 117 8.71 -8.03 -4.47
CA GLY A 117 9.74 -8.00 -3.43
C GLY A 117 9.86 -6.64 -2.74
N GLY A 118 9.72 -5.55 -3.50
CA GLY A 118 9.78 -4.18 -2.97
C GLY A 118 8.67 -3.91 -1.94
N ILE A 119 7.42 -4.26 -2.25
CA ILE A 119 6.28 -4.01 -1.34
C ILE A 119 6.42 -4.79 -0.03
N GLN A 120 6.94 -6.02 -0.07
CA GLN A 120 7.12 -6.84 1.13
C GLN A 120 8.15 -6.23 2.08
N LYS A 121 9.29 -5.78 1.54
CA LYS A 121 10.32 -5.09 2.32
C LYS A 121 9.78 -3.82 2.95
N GLU A 122 9.16 -2.95 2.17
CA GLU A 122 8.63 -1.67 2.67
C GLU A 122 7.52 -1.85 3.72
N THR A 123 6.73 -2.93 3.62
CA THR A 123 5.73 -3.28 4.63
C THR A 123 6.37 -3.68 5.96
N LEU A 124 7.50 -4.39 5.90
CA LEU A 124 8.26 -4.76 7.09
C LEU A 124 8.89 -3.52 7.74
N ASP A 125 9.52 -2.66 6.95
CA ASP A 125 10.15 -1.43 7.41
C ASP A 125 9.11 -0.48 8.05
N LEU A 126 7.91 -0.37 7.45
CA LEU A 126 6.79 0.38 8.03
C LEU A 126 6.36 -0.19 9.39
N ARG A 127 6.35 -1.51 9.55
CA ARG A 127 5.97 -2.17 10.81
C ARG A 127 7.01 -1.87 11.89
N THR A 128 8.29 -1.97 11.57
CA THR A 128 9.40 -1.66 12.48
C THR A 128 9.34 -0.20 12.91
N ALA A 129 9.23 0.74 11.97
CA ALA A 129 9.15 2.16 12.27
C ALA A 129 7.95 2.53 13.17
N LYS A 130 6.80 1.86 12.98
CA LYS A 130 5.63 2.01 13.87
C LYS A 130 5.90 1.50 15.30
N MET A 131 6.58 0.36 15.43
CA MET A 131 6.93 -0.20 16.75
C MET A 131 7.90 0.71 17.51
N GLU A 132 8.85 1.31 16.80
CA GLU A 132 9.84 2.23 17.35
C GLU A 132 9.31 3.66 17.56
N LYS A 133 8.05 3.93 17.18
CA LYS A 133 7.47 5.30 17.15
C LYS A 133 8.32 6.29 16.35
N ASN A 134 9.03 5.80 15.34
CA ASN A 134 9.83 6.59 14.42
C ASN A 134 8.92 7.15 13.31
N PHE A 135 8.35 8.34 13.54
CA PHE A 135 7.40 8.96 12.61
C PHE A 135 8.01 9.29 11.25
N ASP A 136 9.29 9.69 11.21
CA ASP A 136 9.99 9.96 9.96
C ASP A 136 10.20 8.66 9.17
N GLY A 137 10.55 7.57 9.86
CA GLY A 137 10.59 6.23 9.28
C GLY A 137 9.24 5.80 8.71
N VAL A 138 8.15 6.03 9.44
CA VAL A 138 6.79 5.73 8.96
C VAL A 138 6.45 6.53 7.70
N LYS A 139 6.77 7.83 7.68
CA LYS A 139 6.53 8.70 6.52
C LYS A 139 7.32 8.23 5.30
N ASN A 140 8.59 7.89 5.49
CA ASN A 140 9.46 7.40 4.43
C ASN A 140 8.96 6.07 3.86
N SER A 141 8.66 5.08 4.71
CA SER A 141 8.12 3.80 4.24
C SER A 141 6.77 3.95 3.53
N LEU A 142 5.88 4.82 3.99
CA LEU A 142 4.62 5.09 3.29
C LEU A 142 4.85 5.70 1.91
N ASN A 143 5.75 6.67 1.78
CA ASN A 143 6.11 7.25 0.49
C ASN A 143 6.73 6.22 -0.46
N SER A 144 7.62 5.36 0.02
CA SER A 144 8.19 4.26 -0.77
C SER A 144 7.09 3.29 -1.24
N ILE A 145 6.15 2.92 -0.37
CA ILE A 145 5.00 2.08 -0.76
C ILE A 145 4.17 2.78 -1.85
N ILE A 146 3.88 4.07 -1.70
CA ILE A 146 3.12 4.84 -2.69
C ILE A 146 3.85 4.86 -4.03
N ALA A 147 5.16 5.08 -4.05
CA ALA A 147 5.96 5.10 -5.27
C ALA A 147 5.90 3.74 -5.99
N VAL A 148 6.12 2.64 -5.27
CA VAL A 148 6.02 1.28 -5.84
C VAL A 148 4.59 0.99 -6.33
N GLN A 149 3.56 1.42 -5.59
CA GLN A 149 2.17 1.27 -6.02
C GLN A 149 1.88 2.05 -7.31
N ASN A 150 2.38 3.28 -7.45
CA ASN A 150 2.16 4.10 -8.64
C ASN A 150 2.79 3.47 -9.89
N THR A 151 4.05 3.02 -9.83
CA THR A 151 4.69 2.29 -10.94
C THR A 151 3.86 1.08 -11.35
N ARG A 152 3.31 0.37 -10.36
CA ARG A 152 2.52 -0.84 -10.61
C ARG A 152 1.13 -0.53 -11.19
N LEU A 153 0.57 0.65 -10.90
CA LEU A 153 -0.66 1.14 -11.53
C LEU A 153 -0.41 1.45 -13.01
N GLU A 154 0.69 2.16 -13.31
CA GLU A 154 1.10 2.50 -14.67
C GLU A 154 1.36 1.23 -15.51
N ASP A 155 2.11 0.27 -14.96
CA ASP A 155 2.35 -1.03 -15.59
C ASP A 155 1.03 -1.73 -15.93
N LEU A 156 0.09 -1.82 -14.98
CA LEU A 156 -1.20 -2.49 -15.22
C LEU A 156 -2.05 -1.77 -16.27
N GLN A 157 -2.05 -0.44 -16.30
CA GLN A 157 -2.76 0.33 -17.32
C GLN A 157 -2.18 0.08 -18.71
N ARG A 158 -0.85 0.06 -18.84
CA ARG A 158 -0.17 -0.28 -20.09
C ARG A 158 -0.52 -1.70 -20.54
N ILE A 159 -0.44 -2.67 -19.63
CA ILE A 159 -0.79 -4.07 -19.87
C ILE A 159 -2.21 -4.20 -20.40
N ILE A 160 -3.18 -3.55 -19.75
CA ILE A 160 -4.58 -3.57 -20.19
C ILE A 160 -4.70 -2.99 -21.61
N SER A 161 -4.02 -1.88 -21.89
CA SER A 161 -4.03 -1.27 -23.22
C SER A 161 -3.50 -2.22 -24.29
N ASP A 162 -2.35 -2.84 -24.05
CA ASP A 162 -1.67 -3.69 -25.03
C ASP A 162 -2.42 -5.01 -25.24
N ILE A 163 -2.97 -5.61 -24.17
CA ILE A 163 -3.84 -6.78 -24.28
C ILE A 163 -5.13 -6.46 -25.05
N ASN A 164 -5.74 -5.29 -24.81
CA ASN A 164 -6.95 -4.91 -25.53
C ASN A 164 -6.70 -4.70 -27.03
N LYS A 165 -5.54 -4.11 -27.41
CA LYS A 165 -5.14 -4.03 -28.82
C LYS A 165 -4.97 -5.43 -29.43
N ALA A 166 -4.34 -6.34 -28.71
CA ALA A 166 -4.17 -7.73 -29.14
C ALA A 166 -5.50 -8.48 -29.31
N ALA A 167 -6.52 -8.12 -28.53
CA ALA A 167 -7.85 -8.72 -28.60
C ALA A 167 -8.69 -8.23 -29.80
N THR A 168 -8.27 -7.19 -30.52
CA THR A 168 -8.97 -6.62 -31.67
C THR A 168 -8.33 -6.95 -33.03
N LEU A 169 -7.28 -7.77 -33.05
CA LEU A 169 -6.60 -8.27 -34.27
C LEU A 169 -7.46 -9.25 -35.09
#